data_AF-A0A7W1FS21-F1
#
_entry.id   AF-A0A7W1FS21-F1
#
_cell.length_a   1.000
_cell.length_b   1.000
_cell.length_c   1.000
_cell.angle_alpha   90.00
_cell.angle_beta   90.00
_cell.angle_gamma   90.00
#
_symmetry.space_group_name_H-M   'P 1'
#
loop_
_entity.id
_entity.type
_entity.pdbx_description
1 polymer ?
#
loop_
_entity_poly.entity_id
_entity_poly.type
_entity_poly.pdbx_seq_one_letter_code
_entity_poly.pdbx_strand_id
1 'polypeptide(L)'
;MLLTITSTNPPATDLGYLLHKNPTRCQSFELPFGMAHVFYPEASDRRCTVAMLLEIDPVGLVRGEGRTLKEYVNDRPYAASSFLSVAISRVFGTAMRGRSTERPVLALTPLSLSAGISVQPCREGEVFLRRLFEPLGYSVQTEQHQLDEEFPEWGESRYFTVGLSGEVRLQDLLSHLYVLVPVLDDDKHYWVGDDEVDKLLERGSEWLAGHPEKEVIAERYLKHQRTLSNEALSRLIEEGDEGLAREEETL
;
A
#
# COMPACT_ATOMS: atom_id res chain seq x y z
N MET A 1 13.49 -0.92 -3.46
CA MET A 1 12.13 -1.51 -3.57
C MET A 1 11.29 -0.68 -4.55
N LEU A 2 10.41 -1.29 -5.36
CA LEU A 2 9.66 -0.62 -6.45
C LEU A 2 8.14 -0.86 -6.35
N LEU A 3 7.36 0.22 -6.42
CA LEU A 3 5.92 0.21 -6.69
C LEU A 3 5.67 0.81 -8.07
N THR A 4 4.83 0.16 -8.87
CA THR A 4 4.32 0.73 -10.12
C THR A 4 2.81 0.81 -10.09
N ILE A 5 2.24 1.84 -10.71
CA ILE A 5 0.80 1.96 -10.95
C ILE A 5 0.60 2.32 -12.41
N THR A 6 -0.23 1.55 -13.10
CA THR A 6 -0.54 1.71 -14.52
C THR A 6 -2.02 2.03 -14.68
N SER A 7 -2.32 3.01 -15.52
CA SER A 7 -3.67 3.27 -16.03
C SER A 7 -3.70 2.97 -17.52
N THR A 8 -4.83 2.44 -17.98
CA THR A 8 -5.14 2.24 -19.41
C THR A 8 -6.39 3.01 -19.84
N ASN A 9 -6.96 3.84 -18.95
CA ASN A 9 -8.15 4.65 -19.25
C ASN A 9 -7.75 5.84 -20.14
N PRO A 10 -8.32 6.00 -21.35
CA PRO A 10 -7.90 7.05 -22.26
C PRO A 10 -8.42 8.45 -21.84
N PRO A 11 -7.58 9.51 -21.87
CA PRO A 11 -6.13 9.45 -22.10
C PRO A 11 -5.41 8.95 -20.85
N ALA A 12 -4.60 7.89 -20.98
CA ALA A 12 -3.96 7.26 -19.83
C ALA A 12 -2.99 8.20 -19.10
N THR A 13 -2.47 9.21 -19.81
CA THR A 13 -1.67 10.30 -19.26
C THR A 13 -2.37 11.11 -18.17
N ASP A 14 -3.71 11.04 -18.06
CA ASP A 14 -4.45 11.66 -16.96
C ASP A 14 -4.04 11.12 -15.58
N LEU A 15 -3.43 9.93 -15.51
CA LEU A 15 -2.79 9.42 -14.30
C LEU A 15 -1.83 10.42 -13.66
N GLY A 16 -1.12 11.22 -14.47
CA GLY A 16 -0.23 12.28 -13.98
C GLY A 16 -0.95 13.38 -13.20
N TYR A 17 -2.12 13.79 -13.69
CA TYR A 17 -2.98 14.78 -13.04
C TYR A 17 -3.64 14.24 -11.77
N LEU A 18 -4.01 12.97 -11.77
CA LEU A 18 -4.57 12.31 -10.59
C LEU A 18 -3.52 12.22 -9.46
N LEU A 19 -2.29 11.81 -9.79
CA LEU A 19 -1.18 11.68 -8.83
C LEU A 19 -0.47 13.00 -8.48
N HIS A 20 -0.79 14.09 -9.18
CA HIS A 20 -0.07 15.38 -9.11
C HIS A 20 1.43 15.20 -9.34
N LYS A 21 1.78 14.43 -10.38
CA LYS A 21 3.16 14.19 -10.80
C LYS A 21 3.23 14.29 -12.32
N ASN A 22 4.05 15.21 -12.81
CA ASN A 22 4.19 15.43 -14.24
C ASN A 22 4.99 14.28 -14.88
N PRO A 23 4.46 13.57 -15.89
CA PRO A 23 5.17 12.46 -16.54
C PRO A 23 6.53 12.81 -17.15
N THR A 24 6.76 14.07 -17.50
CA THR A 24 8.03 14.54 -18.08
C THR A 24 9.11 14.86 -17.05
N ARG A 25 8.82 14.72 -15.76
CA ARG A 25 9.75 15.07 -14.67
C ARG A 25 9.99 13.88 -13.75
N CYS A 26 11.26 13.53 -13.59
CA CYS A 26 11.69 12.68 -12.49
C CYS A 26 11.79 13.56 -11.23
N GLN A 27 11.20 13.11 -10.13
CA GLN A 27 11.18 13.84 -8.86
C GLN A 27 11.69 12.95 -7.73
N SER A 28 12.39 13.55 -6.78
CA SER A 28 12.91 12.85 -5.60
C SER A 28 12.35 13.54 -4.35
N PHE A 29 11.97 12.75 -3.35
CA PHE A 29 11.36 13.21 -2.11
C PHE A 29 12.12 12.66 -0.91
N GLU A 30 12.51 13.53 0.00
CA GLU A 30 13.17 13.13 1.26
C GLU A 30 12.18 12.44 2.21
N LEU A 31 12.59 11.28 2.72
CA LEU A 31 11.91 10.49 3.73
C LEU A 31 12.79 10.38 4.97
N PRO A 32 12.23 10.10 6.16
CA PRO A 32 13.03 9.97 7.39
C PRO A 32 14.06 8.83 7.35
N PHE A 33 13.92 7.92 6.38
CA PHE A 33 14.69 6.69 6.23
C PHE A 33 15.36 6.57 4.85
N GLY A 34 15.40 7.65 4.06
CA GLY A 34 15.99 7.65 2.72
C GLY A 34 15.24 8.55 1.73
N MET A 35 15.10 8.11 0.49
CA MET A 35 14.50 8.86 -0.61
C MET A 35 13.41 8.03 -1.32
N ALA A 36 12.40 8.72 -1.86
CA ALA A 36 11.50 8.17 -2.86
C ALA A 36 11.70 8.89 -4.20
N HIS A 37 11.93 8.12 -5.26
CA HIS A 37 12.03 8.62 -6.62
C HIS A 37 10.77 8.29 -7.40
N VAL A 38 10.14 9.28 -8.00
CA VAL A 38 8.96 9.13 -8.85
C VAL A 38 9.30 9.50 -10.27
N PHE A 39 8.99 8.60 -11.19
CA PHE A 39 9.17 8.80 -12.63
C PHE A 39 8.16 7.98 -13.41
N TYR A 40 8.04 8.23 -14.71
CA TYR A 40 7.10 7.56 -15.59
C TYR A 40 7.87 6.77 -16.65
N PRO A 41 8.06 5.45 -16.49
CA PRO A 41 8.69 4.62 -17.51
C PRO A 41 7.89 4.59 -18.82
N GLU A 42 6.57 4.81 -18.77
CA GLU A 42 5.72 4.90 -19.95
C GLU A 42 4.64 5.98 -19.74
N ALA A 43 4.47 6.86 -20.72
CA ALA A 43 3.43 7.89 -20.72
C ALA A 43 2.91 8.10 -22.15
N SER A 44 1.93 7.29 -22.53
CA SER A 44 1.20 7.39 -23.80
C SER A 44 -0.29 7.54 -23.55
N ASP A 45 -1.06 7.90 -24.59
CA ASP A 45 -2.52 8.04 -24.49
C ASP A 45 -3.23 6.72 -24.15
N ARG A 46 -2.62 5.57 -24.47
CA ARG A 46 -3.20 4.23 -24.25
C ARG A 46 -2.75 3.58 -22.94
N ARG A 47 -1.54 3.93 -22.47
CA ARG A 47 -0.94 3.36 -21.28
C ARG A 47 -0.01 4.36 -20.63
N CYS A 48 -0.22 4.58 -19.34
CA CYS A 48 0.63 5.44 -18.53
C CYS A 48 0.96 4.69 -17.24
N THR A 49 2.25 4.57 -16.96
CA THR A 49 2.76 3.87 -15.78
C THR A 49 3.61 4.85 -14.99
N VAL A 50 3.26 5.07 -13.73
CA VAL A 50 4.13 5.70 -12.74
C VAL A 50 4.93 4.61 -12.02
N ALA A 51 6.17 4.93 -11.68
CA ALA A 51 7.04 4.15 -10.82
C ALA A 51 7.43 4.99 -9.60
N MET A 52 7.37 4.39 -8.41
CA MET A 52 7.96 4.91 -7.19
C MET A 52 9.03 3.93 -6.70
N LEU A 53 10.29 4.34 -6.79
CA LEU A 53 11.45 3.61 -6.31
C LEU A 53 11.85 4.16 -4.94
N LEU A 54 11.89 3.29 -3.94
CA LEU A 54 12.43 3.64 -2.62
C LEU A 54 13.90 3.28 -2.53
N GLU A 55 14.70 4.29 -2.22
CA GLU A 55 16.10 4.21 -1.87
C GLU A 55 16.21 4.44 -0.35
N ILE A 56 16.29 3.35 0.41
CA ILE A 56 16.36 3.39 1.87
C ILE A 56 17.82 3.47 2.28
N ASP A 57 18.16 4.32 3.25
CA ASP A 57 19.50 4.38 3.85
C ASP A 57 19.60 3.34 4.99
N PRO A 58 20.24 2.18 4.76
CA PRO A 58 20.33 1.13 5.77
C PRO A 58 21.15 1.58 6.99
N VAL A 59 22.11 2.49 6.81
CA VAL A 59 22.97 2.98 7.89
C VAL A 59 22.21 4.03 8.70
N GLY A 60 21.50 4.94 8.04
CA GLY A 60 20.63 5.93 8.66
C GLY A 60 19.54 5.30 9.52
N LEU A 61 18.98 4.15 9.09
CA LEU A 61 17.98 3.40 9.85
C LEU A 61 18.46 2.88 11.22
N VAL A 62 19.77 2.66 11.39
CA VAL A 62 20.34 1.99 12.58
C VAL A 62 21.24 2.88 13.44
N ARG A 63 21.48 4.13 13.06
CA ARG A 63 22.33 5.05 13.84
C ARG A 63 21.68 5.37 15.21
N GLY A 64 22.23 4.78 16.28
CA GLY A 64 21.87 4.98 17.69
C GLY A 64 22.61 3.99 18.63
N GLU A 65 22.67 4.25 19.95
CA GLU A 65 23.37 3.37 20.92
C GLU A 65 22.60 2.06 21.21
N GLY A 66 23.32 0.93 21.35
CA GLY A 66 22.77 -0.33 21.89
C GLY A 66 22.29 -1.39 20.90
N ARG A 67 22.81 -1.45 19.67
CA ARG A 67 22.28 -2.26 18.55
C ARG A 67 23.10 -3.55 18.25
N THR A 68 22.43 -4.57 17.71
CA THR A 68 22.95 -5.91 17.34
C THR A 68 23.23 -6.06 15.84
N LEU A 69 23.99 -7.08 15.43
CA LEU A 69 24.38 -7.31 14.03
C LEU A 69 23.18 -7.46 13.06
N LYS A 70 22.05 -8.00 13.54
CA LYS A 70 20.81 -8.20 12.75
C LYS A 70 20.17 -6.89 12.26
N GLU A 71 20.53 -5.77 12.89
CA GLU A 71 19.98 -4.48 12.53
C GLU A 71 20.72 -3.90 11.31
N TYR A 72 21.99 -4.27 11.10
CA TYR A 72 22.79 -3.79 9.96
C TYR A 72 22.55 -4.56 8.65
N VAL A 73 22.20 -5.85 8.75
CA VAL A 73 21.95 -6.71 7.58
C VAL A 73 20.56 -7.32 7.69
N ASN A 74 19.61 -6.73 6.97
CA ASN A 74 18.24 -7.20 6.88
C ASN A 74 17.61 -6.82 5.53
N ASP A 75 16.39 -7.29 5.33
CA ASP A 75 15.58 -7.13 4.13
C ASP A 75 14.95 -5.75 3.98
N ARG A 76 14.99 -4.91 5.01
CA ARG A 76 14.19 -3.67 5.11
C ARG A 76 14.43 -2.66 3.99
N PRO A 77 15.66 -2.46 3.50
CA PRO A 77 15.90 -1.58 2.36
C PRO A 77 15.31 -2.08 1.04
N TYR A 78 14.99 -3.38 0.97
CA TYR A 78 14.68 -4.07 -0.28
C TYR A 78 13.22 -4.55 -0.34
N ALA A 79 12.57 -4.77 0.80
CA ALA A 79 11.21 -5.30 0.92
C ALA A 79 10.14 -4.19 1.08
N ALA A 80 8.95 -4.44 0.51
CA ALA A 80 7.75 -3.62 0.64
C ALA A 80 7.15 -3.78 2.04
N SER A 81 7.61 -2.91 2.94
CA SER A 81 7.19 -2.82 4.34
C SER A 81 6.38 -1.55 4.58
N SER A 82 6.13 -1.22 5.85
CA SER A 82 5.50 0.05 6.25
C SER A 82 6.19 1.30 5.71
N PHE A 83 7.47 1.23 5.31
CA PHE A 83 8.15 2.30 4.58
C PHE A 83 7.47 2.66 3.25
N LEU A 84 6.90 1.67 2.54
CA LEU A 84 6.12 1.92 1.33
C LEU A 84 4.86 2.72 1.64
N SER A 85 4.11 2.35 2.69
CA SER A 85 2.92 3.10 3.11
C SER A 85 3.24 4.55 3.44
N VAL A 86 4.33 4.80 4.18
CA VAL A 86 4.78 6.17 4.49
C VAL A 86 5.14 6.94 3.22
N ALA A 87 5.83 6.30 2.27
CA ALA A 87 6.17 6.92 1.00
C ALA A 87 4.92 7.24 0.16
N ILE A 88 3.95 6.33 0.07
CA ILE A 88 2.66 6.56 -0.61
C ILE A 88 1.96 7.77 0.00
N SER A 89 1.84 7.84 1.32
CA SER A 89 1.17 8.94 2.00
C SER A 89 1.86 10.29 1.77
N ARG A 90 3.19 10.33 1.83
CA ARG A 90 3.95 11.58 1.60
C ARG A 90 3.94 12.03 0.14
N VAL A 91 4.07 11.11 -0.79
CA VAL A 91 4.28 11.42 -2.22
C VAL A 91 2.95 11.55 -2.97
N PHE A 92 1.96 10.72 -2.64
CA PHE A 92 0.64 10.64 -3.28
C PHE A 92 -0.52 11.08 -2.37
N GLY A 93 -0.25 11.73 -1.24
CA GLY A 93 -1.27 12.10 -0.24
C GLY A 93 -2.40 13.02 -0.74
N THR A 94 -2.26 13.73 -1.86
CA THR A 94 -3.39 14.44 -2.48
C THR A 94 -4.33 13.48 -3.20
N ALA A 95 -3.78 12.51 -3.94
CA ALA A 95 -4.54 11.48 -4.65
C ALA A 95 -5.25 10.53 -3.68
N MET A 96 -4.60 10.19 -2.55
CA MET A 96 -5.21 9.40 -1.47
C MET A 96 -6.46 10.05 -0.84
N ARG A 97 -6.65 11.35 -1.04
CA ARG A 97 -7.85 12.08 -0.57
C ARG A 97 -8.91 12.24 -1.66
N GLY A 98 -8.77 11.54 -2.79
CA GLY A 98 -9.72 11.64 -3.90
C GLY A 98 -9.72 12.96 -4.65
N ARG A 99 -8.67 13.78 -4.49
CA ARG A 99 -8.62 15.12 -5.07
C ARG A 99 -7.75 15.14 -6.30
N SER A 100 -8.22 15.78 -7.36
CA SER A 100 -7.43 16.27 -8.50
C SER A 100 -7.95 17.61 -8.96
N THR A 101 -7.09 18.63 -8.97
CA THR A 101 -7.49 19.99 -9.38
C THR A 101 -7.91 20.03 -10.85
N GLU A 102 -7.20 19.30 -11.71
CA GLU A 102 -7.40 19.35 -13.17
C GLU A 102 -8.35 18.26 -13.68
N ARG A 103 -8.59 17.20 -12.88
CA ARG A 103 -9.46 16.06 -13.21
C ARG A 103 -10.37 15.64 -12.04
N PRO A 104 -11.22 16.54 -11.51
CA PRO A 104 -12.00 16.27 -10.30
C PRO A 104 -13.00 15.13 -10.47
N VAL A 105 -13.69 15.05 -11.61
CA VAL A 105 -14.65 13.97 -11.90
C VAL A 105 -13.93 12.61 -12.00
N LEU A 106 -12.81 12.58 -12.72
CA LEU A 106 -12.04 11.34 -12.92
C LEU A 106 -11.46 10.80 -11.61
N ALA A 107 -11.07 11.67 -10.67
CA ALA A 107 -10.55 11.26 -9.36
C ALA A 107 -11.57 10.46 -8.52
N LEU A 108 -12.87 10.67 -8.75
CA LEU A 108 -13.96 9.99 -8.07
C LEU A 108 -14.54 8.81 -8.87
N THR A 109 -14.05 8.58 -10.08
CA THR A 109 -14.57 7.54 -10.96
C THR A 109 -13.70 6.28 -10.85
N PRO A 110 -14.28 5.07 -10.91
CA PRO A 110 -13.51 3.84 -11.09
C PRO A 110 -12.70 3.86 -12.40
N LEU A 111 -11.48 3.35 -12.33
CA LEU A 111 -10.51 3.35 -13.41
C LEU A 111 -9.95 1.95 -13.59
N SER A 112 -9.72 1.53 -14.83
CA SER A 112 -8.89 0.35 -15.15
C SER A 112 -7.44 0.58 -14.71
N LEU A 113 -7.10 0.10 -13.50
CA LEU A 113 -5.81 0.30 -12.85
C LEU A 113 -5.12 -1.04 -12.60
N SER A 114 -3.80 -1.04 -12.72
CA SER A 114 -2.94 -2.14 -12.27
C SER A 114 -1.82 -1.62 -11.38
N ALA A 115 -1.51 -2.32 -10.30
CA ALA A 115 -0.36 -2.03 -9.44
C ALA A 115 0.61 -3.20 -9.41
N GLY A 116 1.90 -2.92 -9.31
CA GLY A 116 2.95 -3.93 -9.20
C GLY A 116 3.90 -3.63 -8.05
N ILE A 117 4.15 -4.60 -7.18
CA ILE A 117 5.06 -4.53 -6.04
C ILE A 117 6.12 -5.62 -6.22
N SER A 118 7.39 -5.24 -6.32
CA SER A 118 8.44 -6.21 -6.70
C SER A 118 8.85 -7.18 -5.59
N VAL A 119 8.80 -6.78 -4.33
CA VAL A 119 9.30 -7.60 -3.20
C VAL A 119 8.38 -7.43 -2.00
N GLN A 120 7.22 -8.08 -2.02
CA GLN A 120 6.27 -8.09 -0.91
C GLN A 120 6.56 -9.28 0.02
N PRO A 121 7.02 -9.05 1.27
CA PRO A 121 7.04 -10.11 2.27
C PRO A 121 5.59 -10.54 2.59
N CYS A 122 5.37 -11.85 2.64
CA CYS A 122 4.14 -12.47 3.12
C CYS A 122 4.45 -13.85 3.70
N ARG A 123 4.35 -13.98 5.03
CA ARG A 123 4.71 -15.25 5.72
C ARG A 123 3.64 -16.33 5.53
N GLU A 124 2.40 -15.92 5.32
CA GLU A 124 1.22 -16.77 5.17
C GLU A 124 1.01 -17.25 3.72
N GLY A 125 1.83 -16.75 2.79
CA GLY A 125 1.85 -17.14 1.40
C GLY A 125 0.73 -16.56 0.54
N GLU A 126 0.68 -17.01 -0.71
CA GLU A 126 -0.22 -16.50 -1.76
C GLU A 126 -1.70 -16.49 -1.37
N VAL A 127 -2.17 -17.52 -0.66
CA VAL A 127 -3.58 -17.63 -0.27
C VAL A 127 -4.01 -16.44 0.59
N PHE A 128 -3.13 -15.95 1.45
CA PHE A 128 -3.41 -14.79 2.28
C PHE A 128 -3.42 -13.49 1.47
N LEU A 129 -2.48 -13.32 0.54
CA LEU A 129 -2.49 -12.20 -0.42
C LEU A 129 -3.84 -12.10 -1.16
N ARG A 130 -4.33 -13.23 -1.67
CA ARG A 130 -5.63 -13.31 -2.35
C ARG A 130 -6.78 -12.92 -1.43
N ARG A 131 -6.84 -13.48 -0.21
CA ARG A 131 -7.88 -13.15 0.79
C ARG A 131 -7.92 -11.67 1.18
N LEU A 132 -6.80 -10.95 1.07
CA LEU A 132 -6.74 -9.53 1.38
C LEU A 132 -7.16 -8.62 0.21
N PHE A 133 -6.88 -9.00 -1.04
CA PHE A 133 -7.11 -8.12 -2.19
C PHE A 133 -8.31 -8.53 -3.07
N GLU A 134 -8.61 -9.82 -3.21
CA GLU A 134 -9.73 -10.27 -4.06
C GLU A 134 -11.10 -9.74 -3.58
N PRO A 135 -11.42 -9.67 -2.27
CA PRO A 135 -12.67 -9.07 -1.80
C PRO A 135 -12.82 -7.58 -2.13
N LEU A 136 -11.72 -6.88 -2.42
CA LEU A 136 -11.69 -5.48 -2.80
C LEU A 136 -11.83 -5.28 -4.32
N GLY A 137 -12.09 -6.35 -5.08
CA GLY A 137 -12.32 -6.31 -6.53
C GLY A 137 -11.06 -6.43 -7.38
N TYR A 138 -9.92 -6.85 -6.80
CA TYR A 138 -8.69 -7.06 -7.57
C TYR A 138 -8.55 -8.49 -8.07
N SER A 139 -8.11 -8.63 -9.31
CA SER A 139 -7.41 -9.82 -9.77
C SER A 139 -5.98 -9.78 -9.24
N VAL A 140 -5.57 -10.85 -8.56
CA VAL A 140 -4.24 -10.97 -7.93
C VAL A 140 -3.37 -11.95 -8.72
N GLN A 141 -2.19 -11.50 -9.10
CA GLN A 141 -1.11 -12.30 -9.67
C GLN A 141 0.08 -12.26 -8.72
N THR A 142 0.69 -13.42 -8.47
CA THR A 142 1.82 -13.54 -7.57
C THR A 142 2.88 -14.44 -8.16
N GLU A 143 4.13 -14.08 -7.93
CA GLU A 143 5.29 -14.89 -8.24
C GLU A 143 6.13 -14.97 -6.96
N GLN A 144 6.28 -16.17 -6.41
CA GLN A 144 7.13 -16.42 -5.25
C GLN A 144 8.58 -16.57 -5.70
N HIS A 145 9.50 -15.96 -4.96
CA HIS A 145 10.93 -16.01 -5.28
C HIS A 145 11.64 -17.09 -4.47
N GLN A 146 12.58 -17.78 -5.09
CA GLN A 146 13.49 -18.70 -4.40
C GLN A 146 14.40 -17.93 -3.43
N LEU A 147 14.85 -18.61 -2.37
CA LEU A 147 15.83 -18.01 -1.46
C LEU A 147 17.17 -17.74 -2.16
N ASP A 148 17.59 -18.68 -2.99
CA ASP A 148 18.82 -18.60 -3.77
C ASP A 148 18.72 -19.53 -4.99
N GLU A 149 18.95 -19.00 -6.19
CA GLU A 149 18.91 -19.78 -7.45
C GLU A 149 20.09 -20.77 -7.55
N GLU A 150 21.21 -20.49 -6.87
CA GLU A 150 22.38 -21.39 -6.84
C GLU A 150 22.20 -22.54 -5.83
N PHE A 151 21.30 -22.39 -4.85
CA PHE A 151 20.99 -23.40 -3.82
C PHE A 151 19.48 -23.70 -3.75
N PRO A 152 18.88 -24.32 -4.78
CA PRO A 152 17.43 -24.58 -4.82
C PRO A 152 16.91 -25.42 -3.65
N GLU A 153 17.76 -26.22 -3.01
CA GLU A 153 17.41 -27.02 -1.83
C GLU A 153 17.05 -26.20 -0.59
N TRP A 154 17.37 -24.90 -0.56
CA TRP A 154 16.92 -23.99 0.50
C TRP A 154 15.42 -23.66 0.37
N GLY A 155 14.84 -23.88 -0.81
CA GLY A 155 13.43 -23.72 -1.10
C GLY A 155 13.02 -22.27 -1.35
N GLU A 156 11.70 -22.05 -1.27
CA GLU A 156 11.09 -20.77 -1.56
C GLU A 156 11.27 -19.75 -0.43
N SER A 157 11.46 -18.49 -0.79
CA SER A 157 11.49 -17.38 0.15
C SER A 157 10.07 -16.97 0.57
N ARG A 158 9.96 -16.03 1.51
CA ARG A 158 8.68 -15.41 1.89
C ARG A 158 8.30 -14.21 1.01
N TYR A 159 9.08 -13.90 -0.02
CA TYR A 159 8.90 -12.70 -0.84
C TYR A 159 8.20 -13.03 -2.14
N PHE A 160 7.30 -12.13 -2.52
CA PHE A 160 6.51 -12.24 -3.74
C PHE A 160 6.65 -10.99 -4.60
N THR A 161 6.71 -11.15 -5.92
CA THR A 161 6.25 -10.09 -6.82
C THR A 161 4.72 -10.16 -6.85
N VAL A 162 4.05 -9.05 -6.59
CA VAL A 162 2.58 -8.98 -6.54
C VAL A 162 2.08 -8.02 -7.62
N GLY A 163 1.21 -8.53 -8.48
CA GLY A 163 0.44 -7.77 -9.46
C GLY A 163 -1.03 -7.71 -9.04
N LEU A 164 -1.58 -6.50 -8.97
CA LEU A 164 -3.00 -6.23 -8.72
C LEU A 164 -3.60 -5.59 -9.96
N SER A 165 -4.80 -5.97 -10.37
CA SER A 165 -5.53 -5.30 -11.45
C SER A 165 -7.01 -5.27 -11.14
N GLY A 166 -7.67 -4.13 -11.37
CA GLY A 166 -9.08 -3.96 -11.09
C GLY A 166 -9.64 -2.65 -11.64
N GLU A 167 -10.96 -2.52 -11.59
CA GLU A 167 -11.68 -1.29 -11.91
C GLU A 167 -12.05 -0.57 -10.60
N VAL A 168 -11.19 0.34 -10.17
CA VAL A 168 -11.25 0.96 -8.83
C VAL A 168 -10.90 2.44 -8.89
N ARG A 169 -11.34 3.25 -7.92
CA ARG A 169 -10.86 4.63 -7.83
C ARG A 169 -9.38 4.63 -7.45
N LEU A 170 -8.62 5.60 -7.94
CA LEU A 170 -7.20 5.71 -7.59
C LEU A 170 -6.98 5.88 -6.08
N GLN A 171 -7.87 6.61 -5.40
CA GLN A 171 -7.78 6.78 -3.95
C GLN A 171 -7.90 5.44 -3.22
N ASP A 172 -8.77 4.55 -3.69
CA ASP A 172 -9.04 3.26 -3.04
C ASP A 172 -7.82 2.37 -3.20
N LEU A 173 -7.27 2.27 -4.41
CA LEU A 173 -6.02 1.54 -4.67
C LEU A 173 -4.90 2.00 -3.73
N LEU A 174 -4.68 3.32 -3.61
CA LEU A 174 -3.63 3.85 -2.74
C LEU A 174 -3.90 3.58 -1.26
N SER A 175 -5.15 3.69 -0.81
CA SER A 175 -5.57 3.40 0.57
C SER A 175 -5.45 1.91 0.91
N HIS A 176 -5.85 1.02 0.01
CA HIS A 176 -5.69 -0.42 0.17
C HIS A 176 -4.21 -0.79 0.27
N LEU A 177 -3.36 -0.28 -0.62
CA LEU A 177 -1.91 -0.49 -0.56
C LEU A 177 -1.31 0.05 0.75
N TYR A 178 -1.74 1.24 1.16
CA TYR A 178 -1.27 1.87 2.41
C TYR A 178 -1.56 1.01 3.64
N VAL A 179 -2.76 0.43 3.73
CA VAL A 179 -3.18 -0.39 4.88
C VAL A 179 -2.65 -1.83 4.79
N LEU A 180 -2.70 -2.46 3.62
CA LEU A 180 -2.47 -3.91 3.48
C LEU A 180 -0.99 -4.29 3.33
N VAL A 181 -0.13 -3.42 2.80
CA VAL A 181 1.32 -3.71 2.71
C VAL A 181 1.94 -3.97 4.10
N PRO A 182 1.68 -3.16 5.15
CA PRO A 182 2.13 -3.45 6.50
C PRO A 182 1.53 -4.73 7.11
N VAL A 183 0.29 -5.07 6.75
CA VAL A 183 -0.40 -6.29 7.23
C VAL A 183 0.27 -7.55 6.68
N LEU A 184 0.75 -7.49 5.44
CA LEU A 184 1.48 -8.59 4.80
C LEU A 184 2.90 -8.77 5.36
N ASP A 185 3.58 -7.66 5.64
CA ASP A 185 4.93 -7.67 6.24
C ASP A 185 4.91 -8.16 7.70
N ASP A 186 3.86 -7.79 8.45
CA ASP A 186 3.63 -8.20 9.84
C ASP A 186 4.85 -8.01 10.75
N ASP A 187 5.57 -6.91 10.53
CA ASP A 187 6.80 -6.58 11.25
C ASP A 187 7.06 -5.07 11.19
N LYS A 188 6.29 -4.29 11.98
CA LYS A 188 6.49 -2.83 12.12
C LYS A 188 7.66 -2.53 13.05
N HIS A 189 8.67 -1.83 12.53
CA HIS A 189 9.92 -1.44 13.22
C HIS A 189 9.78 -0.27 14.20
N TYR A 190 8.61 0.37 14.24
CA TYR A 190 8.31 1.46 15.16
C TYR A 190 7.27 1.05 16.20
N TRP A 191 7.16 1.87 17.24
CA TRP A 191 6.13 1.73 18.25
C TRP A 191 4.79 2.21 17.70
N VAL A 192 3.74 1.43 17.91
CA VAL A 192 2.38 1.73 17.44
C VAL A 192 1.56 2.21 18.64
N GLY A 193 0.92 3.37 18.53
CA GLY A 193 0.04 3.94 19.54
C GLY A 193 -1.34 4.28 19.00
N ASP A 194 -2.11 5.03 19.78
CA ASP A 194 -3.50 5.42 19.49
C ASP A 194 -3.61 6.18 18.15
N ASP A 195 -2.57 6.94 17.77
CA ASP A 195 -2.52 7.67 16.49
C ASP A 195 -2.57 6.74 15.26
N GLU A 196 -2.16 5.49 15.41
CA GLU A 196 -2.21 4.49 14.35
C GLU A 196 -3.63 3.94 14.14
N VAL A 197 -4.46 3.94 15.19
CA VAL A 197 -5.90 3.61 15.10
C VAL A 197 -6.59 4.65 14.23
N ASP A 198 -6.36 5.94 14.51
CA ASP A 198 -6.95 7.02 13.71
C ASP A 198 -6.49 6.96 12.25
N LYS A 199 -5.21 6.64 11.98
CA LYS A 199 -4.73 6.42 10.61
C LYS A 199 -5.38 5.24 9.91
N LEU A 200 -5.63 4.14 10.64
CA LEU A 200 -6.34 2.98 10.08
C LEU A 200 -7.76 3.38 9.68
N LEU A 201 -8.47 4.10 10.55
CA LEU A 201 -9.84 4.55 10.30
C LEU A 201 -9.89 5.56 9.15
N GLU A 202 -9.01 6.56 9.12
CA GLU A 202 -8.95 7.57 8.05
C GLU A 202 -8.75 6.95 6.66
N ARG A 203 -8.08 5.79 6.57
CA ARG A 203 -7.75 5.11 5.31
C ARG A 203 -8.57 3.86 5.04
N GLY A 204 -9.28 3.38 6.05
CA GLY A 204 -9.91 2.07 6.08
C GLY A 204 -11.43 2.13 6.18
N SER A 205 -12.01 3.15 6.80
CA SER A 205 -13.43 3.14 7.20
C SER A 205 -14.41 2.82 6.06
N GLU A 206 -14.19 3.37 4.86
CA GLU A 206 -15.06 3.15 3.70
C GLU A 206 -15.15 1.68 3.25
N TRP A 207 -14.13 0.85 3.49
CA TRP A 207 -14.06 -0.52 2.94
C TRP A 207 -13.78 -1.60 3.99
N LEU A 208 -13.07 -1.26 5.06
CA LEU A 208 -12.58 -2.21 6.05
C LEU A 208 -13.71 -2.79 6.89
N ALA A 209 -14.77 -2.03 7.18
CA ALA A 209 -15.92 -2.52 7.93
C ALA A 209 -16.62 -3.73 7.24
N GLY A 210 -16.66 -3.71 5.90
CA GLY A 210 -17.21 -4.77 5.06
C GLY A 210 -16.20 -5.84 4.64
N HIS A 211 -14.92 -5.71 4.99
CA HIS A 211 -13.90 -6.65 4.55
C HIS A 211 -13.96 -7.97 5.37
N PRO A 212 -13.92 -9.16 4.74
CA PRO A 212 -14.03 -10.43 5.45
C PRO A 212 -12.85 -10.72 6.39
N GLU A 213 -11.68 -10.11 6.12
CA GLU A 213 -10.47 -10.24 6.95
C GLU A 213 -10.24 -9.05 7.90
N LYS A 214 -11.27 -8.25 8.21
CA LYS A 214 -11.12 -7.00 8.97
C LYS A 214 -10.45 -7.18 10.34
N GLU A 215 -10.72 -8.28 11.03
CA GLU A 215 -10.13 -8.59 12.33
C GLU A 215 -8.62 -8.82 12.20
N VAL A 216 -8.20 -9.62 11.21
CA VAL A 216 -6.77 -9.90 10.95
C VAL A 216 -6.04 -8.65 10.47
N ILE A 217 -6.69 -7.85 9.61
CA ILE A 217 -6.14 -6.57 9.14
C ILE A 217 -5.91 -5.64 10.32
N ALA A 218 -6.91 -5.42 11.18
CA ALA A 218 -6.79 -4.55 12.35
C ALA A 218 -5.70 -5.06 13.31
N GLU A 219 -5.69 -6.35 13.60
CA GLU A 219 -4.71 -6.96 14.50
C GLU A 219 -3.26 -6.73 14.02
N ARG A 220 -2.95 -7.09 12.77
CA ARG A 220 -1.60 -6.96 12.22
C ARG A 220 -1.19 -5.51 12.00
N TYR A 221 -2.12 -4.70 11.48
CA TYR A 221 -1.85 -3.27 11.28
C TYR A 221 -1.51 -2.60 12.62
N LEU A 222 -2.12 -3.02 13.73
CA LEU A 222 -1.87 -2.48 15.06
C LEU A 222 -0.85 -3.31 15.87
N LYS A 223 0.01 -4.07 15.18
CA LYS A 223 1.13 -4.84 15.77
C LYS A 223 0.66 -5.79 16.88
N HIS A 224 -0.46 -6.47 16.66
CA HIS A 224 -1.11 -7.40 17.58
C HIS A 224 -1.49 -6.80 18.95
N GLN A 225 -1.58 -5.47 19.06
CA GLN A 225 -2.04 -4.82 20.28
C GLN A 225 -3.56 -4.94 20.39
N ARG A 226 -4.00 -5.92 21.19
CA ARG A 226 -5.44 -6.24 21.36
C ARG A 226 -6.29 -5.05 21.76
N THR A 227 -5.79 -4.17 22.64
CA THR A 227 -6.53 -2.98 23.08
C THR A 227 -6.83 -2.06 21.89
N LEU A 228 -5.80 -1.71 21.11
CA LEU A 228 -5.93 -0.86 19.93
C LEU A 228 -6.79 -1.53 18.85
N SER A 229 -6.62 -2.84 18.65
CA SER A 229 -7.35 -3.60 17.63
C SER A 229 -8.84 -3.66 17.93
N ASN A 230 -9.19 -3.91 19.20
CA ASN A 230 -10.58 -3.91 19.64
C ASN A 230 -11.20 -2.52 19.55
N GLU A 231 -10.45 -1.48 19.90
CA GLU A 231 -10.89 -0.09 19.74
C GLU A 231 -11.19 0.24 18.28
N ALA A 232 -10.26 -0.07 17.37
CA ALA A 232 -10.43 0.14 15.94
C ALA A 232 -11.66 -0.62 15.39
N LEU A 233 -11.82 -1.90 15.76
CA LEU A 233 -12.96 -2.71 15.32
C LEU A 233 -14.28 -2.18 15.88
N SER A 234 -14.31 -1.71 17.12
CA SER A 234 -15.52 -1.14 17.72
C SER A 234 -15.95 0.13 16.98
N ARG A 235 -15.00 1.03 16.69
CA ARG A 235 -15.26 2.26 15.92
C ARG A 235 -15.68 1.98 14.47
N LEU A 236 -15.11 0.96 13.83
CA LEU A 236 -15.52 0.54 12.47
C LEU A 236 -16.96 0.04 12.42
N ILE A 237 -17.44 -0.64 13.48
CA ILE A 237 -18.82 -1.10 13.56
C ILE A 237 -19.76 0.10 13.72
N GLU A 238 -19.43 1.04 14.61
CA GLU A 238 -20.21 2.26 14.82
C GLU A 238 -20.35 3.09 13.53
N GLU A 239 -19.26 3.29 12.80
CA GLU A 239 -19.27 4.03 11.52
C GLU A 239 -20.02 3.27 10.40
N GLY A 240 -19.91 1.93 10.38
CA GLY A 240 -20.63 1.09 9.42
C GLY A 240 -22.14 1.12 9.62
N ASP A 241 -22.60 1.05 10.87
CA ASP A 241 -24.02 1.12 11.22
C ASP A 241 -24.61 2.52 10.92
N GLU A 242 -23.86 3.60 11.19
CA GLU A 242 -24.27 4.96 10.82
C GLU A 242 -24.34 5.18 9.30
N GLY A 243 -23.42 4.59 8.53
CA GLY A 243 -23.41 4.67 7.07
C GLY A 243 -24.64 4.01 6.44
N LEU A 244 -24.98 2.80 6.91
CA LEU A 244 -26.16 2.05 6.47
C LEU A 244 -27.47 2.80 6.80
N ALA A 245 -27.57 3.39 8.00
CA ALA A 245 -28.74 4.17 8.41
C ALA A 245 -28.95 5.43 7.54
N ARG A 246 -27.87 6.09 7.09
CA ARG A 246 -27.96 7.27 6.21
C ARG A 246 -28.34 6.91 4.77
N GLU A 247 -27.90 5.76 4.27
CA GLU A 247 -28.31 5.28 2.94
C GLU A 247 -29.81 4.93 2.89
N GLU A 248 -30.36 4.35 3.97
CA GLU A 248 -31.80 4.05 4.08
C GLU A 248 -32.69 5.30 4.19
N GLU A 249 -32.21 6.41 4.78
CA GLU A 249 -32.95 7.68 4.84
C GLU A 249 -32.93 8.47 3.52
N THR A 250 -32.04 8.14 2.59
CA THR A 250 -31.85 8.87 1.32
C THR A 250 -32.55 8.18 0.12
N LEU A 251 -33.13 7.01 0.33
CA LEU A 251 -33.95 6.23 -0.63
C LEU A 251 -35.45 6.48 -0.44
#